data_AF-A0A6L2N9P5-F1
#
_entry.id   AF-A0A6L2N9P5-F1
#
_cell.length_a   1.000
_cell.length_b   1.000
_cell.length_c   1.000
_cell.angle_alpha   90.00
_cell.angle_beta   90.00
_cell.angle_gamma   90.00
#
_symmetry.space_group_name_H-M   'P 1'
#
loop_
_entity.id
_entity.type
_entity.pdbx_description
1 polymer ?
#
loop_
_entity_poly.entity_id
_entity_poly.type
_entity_poly.pdbx_seq_one_letter_code
_entity_poly.pdbx_strand_id
1 'polypeptide(L)'
;MTEDVTATKGNEFEDYFLKRELLMGIYEKDFEKPSPIQKESIPIALTGTDILARANNGTRIPALEKIHPDKNVIQVTKERSYFEVTSLKHQHSLSPQHVLEVYHFDRTMSFIGMYYIEPPHIILRRGLIAGIEYPLLAEHMVEFMVDTLFYTSLLYLTTTQHKIAVAKFYANVEMCRLTEQVVFSDLYKISEFKHWTLPYLDTNTKAVHNDNI
;
A
#
# COMPACT_ATOMS: atom_id res chain seq x y z
N MET A 1 -10.77 -17.13 -27.03
CA MET A 1 -11.79 -16.34 -26.34
C MET A 1 -12.48 -17.26 -25.37
N THR A 2 -12.27 -17.09 -24.06
CA THR A 2 -12.82 -17.97 -23.02
C THR A 2 -14.20 -17.47 -22.60
N GLU A 3 -15.19 -18.35 -22.64
CA GLU A 3 -16.63 -18.11 -22.49
C GLU A 3 -17.10 -17.75 -21.06
N ASP A 4 -16.21 -17.28 -20.17
CA ASP A 4 -16.47 -17.31 -18.72
C ASP A 4 -16.69 -15.92 -18.07
N VAL A 5 -17.36 -15.00 -18.77
CA VAL A 5 -17.60 -13.62 -18.27
C VAL A 5 -19.09 -13.24 -18.17
N THR A 6 -20.02 -14.12 -18.52
CA THR A 6 -21.45 -13.75 -18.61
C THR A 6 -22.26 -13.94 -17.33
N ALA A 7 -21.65 -14.30 -16.20
CA ALA A 7 -22.35 -14.53 -14.93
C ALA A 7 -22.13 -13.45 -13.85
N THR A 8 -21.93 -12.17 -14.22
CA THR A 8 -21.89 -11.08 -13.21
C THR A 8 -23.21 -10.31 -13.16
N LYS A 9 -23.77 -10.14 -11.95
CA LYS A 9 -24.96 -9.34 -11.64
C LYS A 9 -24.95 -8.02 -12.42
N GLY A 10 -26.09 -7.65 -13.02
CA GLY A 10 -26.26 -6.50 -13.92
C GLY A 10 -26.20 -5.13 -13.26
N ASN A 11 -25.31 -4.93 -12.30
CA ASN A 11 -25.20 -3.69 -11.55
C ASN A 11 -24.56 -2.58 -12.40
N GLU A 12 -25.13 -1.39 -12.34
CA GLU A 12 -24.64 -0.13 -12.95
C GLU A 12 -23.88 0.70 -11.91
N PHE A 13 -23.18 1.77 -12.32
CA PHE A 13 -22.37 2.57 -11.39
C PHE A 13 -23.23 3.30 -10.34
N GLU A 14 -24.49 3.60 -10.66
CA GLU A 14 -25.52 4.19 -9.81
C GLU A 14 -25.83 3.33 -8.59
N ASP A 15 -25.74 2.01 -8.74
CA ASP A 15 -26.09 1.04 -7.69
C ASP A 15 -25.11 1.07 -6.50
N TYR A 16 -23.95 1.72 -6.67
CA TYR A 16 -22.91 1.80 -5.64
C TYR A 16 -22.98 3.08 -4.80
N PHE A 17 -24.03 3.90 -4.95
CA PHE A 17 -24.22 5.14 -4.19
C PHE A 17 -23.00 6.08 -4.24
N LEU A 18 -22.32 6.12 -5.40
CA LEU A 18 -21.19 6.99 -5.64
C LEU A 18 -21.62 8.46 -5.63
N LYS A 19 -20.69 9.36 -5.27
CA LYS A 19 -20.96 10.81 -5.36
C LYS A 19 -21.29 11.20 -6.81
N ARG A 20 -22.23 12.14 -6.99
CA ARG A 20 -22.66 12.62 -8.31
C ARG A 20 -21.51 13.11 -9.19
N GLU A 21 -20.53 13.79 -8.59
CA GLU A 21 -19.32 14.27 -9.29
C GLU A 21 -18.49 13.11 -9.87
N LEU A 22 -18.40 12.00 -9.13
CA LEU A 22 -17.65 10.81 -9.56
C LEU A 22 -18.41 10.07 -10.66
N LEU A 23 -19.73 9.94 -10.55
CA LEU A 23 -20.58 9.34 -11.60
C LEU A 23 -20.47 10.14 -12.91
N MET A 24 -20.52 11.46 -12.84
CA MET A 24 -20.32 12.31 -14.01
C MET A 24 -18.95 12.08 -14.65
N GLY A 25 -17.88 12.05 -13.85
CA GLY A 25 -16.53 11.79 -14.37
C GLY A 25 -16.35 10.39 -14.97
N ILE A 26 -17.07 9.38 -14.48
CA ILE A 26 -17.09 8.02 -15.05
C ILE A 26 -17.73 8.02 -16.43
N TYR A 27 -18.89 8.68 -16.58
CA TYR A 27 -19.60 8.76 -17.86
C TYR A 27 -18.91 9.66 -18.90
N GLU A 28 -18.29 10.75 -18.47
CA GLU A 28 -17.47 11.60 -19.34
C GLU A 28 -16.25 10.86 -19.94
N LYS A 29 -15.90 9.71 -19.37
CA LYS A 29 -14.81 8.84 -19.83
C LYS A 29 -15.32 7.60 -20.58
N ASP A 30 -16.57 7.63 -21.02
CA ASP A 30 -17.24 6.56 -21.79
C ASP A 30 -17.30 5.20 -21.06
N PHE A 31 -17.26 5.21 -19.73
CA PHE A 31 -17.50 4.00 -18.93
C PHE A 31 -18.98 3.85 -18.62
N GLU A 32 -19.68 3.02 -19.41
CA GLU A 32 -21.12 2.79 -19.22
C GLU A 32 -21.42 1.87 -18.04
N LYS A 33 -20.58 0.83 -17.80
CA LYS A 33 -20.82 -0.18 -16.75
C LYS A 33 -19.54 -0.58 -16.03
N PRO A 34 -19.62 -0.89 -14.72
CA PRO A 34 -18.47 -1.38 -13.98
C PRO A 34 -18.03 -2.74 -14.53
N SER A 35 -16.73 -2.89 -14.77
CA SER A 35 -16.11 -4.18 -15.10
C SER A 35 -16.34 -5.21 -13.98
N PRO A 36 -16.24 -6.52 -14.25
CA PRO A 36 -16.43 -7.56 -13.23
C PRO A 36 -15.61 -7.32 -11.95
N ILE A 37 -14.37 -6.87 -12.10
CA ILE A 37 -13.52 -6.58 -10.94
C ILE A 37 -13.91 -5.29 -10.21
N GLN A 38 -14.41 -4.26 -10.93
CA GLN A 38 -14.98 -3.05 -10.33
C GLN A 38 -16.20 -3.38 -9.49
N LYS A 39 -17.06 -4.28 -9.96
CA LYS A 39 -18.27 -4.69 -9.22
C LYS A 39 -17.93 -5.26 -7.84
N GLU A 40 -16.86 -6.05 -7.77
CA GLU A 40 -16.37 -6.62 -6.51
C GLU A 40 -15.54 -5.63 -5.69
N SER A 41 -14.77 -4.75 -6.33
CA SER A 41 -13.87 -3.83 -5.64
C SER A 41 -14.55 -2.55 -5.14
N ILE A 42 -15.53 -1.99 -5.85
CA ILE A 42 -16.18 -0.71 -5.48
C ILE A 42 -16.81 -0.77 -4.09
N PRO A 43 -17.59 -1.82 -3.70
CA PRO A 43 -18.16 -1.90 -2.35
C PRO A 43 -17.10 -1.91 -1.25
N ILE A 44 -15.99 -2.63 -1.48
CA ILE A 44 -14.84 -2.69 -0.56
C ILE A 44 -14.13 -1.32 -0.55
N ALA A 45 -14.07 -0.62 -1.69
CA ALA A 45 -13.34 0.65 -1.78
C ALA A 45 -14.06 1.72 -0.97
N LEU A 46 -15.40 1.65 -0.96
CA LEU A 46 -16.27 2.50 -0.17
C LEU A 46 -16.15 2.28 1.34
N THR A 47 -15.55 1.17 1.81
CA THR A 47 -15.22 0.97 3.24
C THR A 47 -13.97 1.73 3.66
N GLY A 48 -13.27 2.40 2.74
CA GLY A 48 -12.05 3.17 3.01
C GLY A 48 -10.81 2.31 3.21
N THR A 49 -10.80 1.08 2.67
CA THR A 49 -9.66 0.16 2.75
C THR A 49 -8.88 0.17 1.43
N ASP A 50 -7.56 -0.02 1.52
CA ASP A 50 -6.73 -0.26 0.33
C ASP A 50 -7.09 -1.59 -0.32
N ILE A 51 -7.23 -1.59 -1.66
CA ILE A 51 -7.63 -2.78 -2.40
C ILE A 51 -6.57 -3.18 -3.41
N LEU A 52 -6.18 -4.44 -3.31
CA LEU A 52 -5.50 -5.16 -4.37
C LEU A 52 -6.55 -5.96 -5.15
N ALA A 53 -7.04 -5.40 -6.25
CA ALA A 53 -8.03 -6.03 -7.13
C ALA A 53 -7.37 -6.58 -8.41
N ARG A 54 -7.84 -7.70 -8.95
CA ARG A 54 -7.29 -8.34 -10.18
C ARG A 54 -8.34 -8.37 -11.30
N ALA A 55 -8.11 -7.69 -12.41
CA ALA A 55 -8.87 -7.95 -13.65
C ALA A 55 -8.22 -9.10 -14.45
N ASN A 56 -9.02 -9.87 -15.18
CA ASN A 56 -8.54 -10.90 -16.13
C ASN A 56 -7.69 -10.34 -17.28
N ASN A 57 -7.61 -9.02 -17.42
CA ASN A 57 -6.86 -8.30 -18.46
C ASN A 57 -5.70 -7.48 -17.87
N GLY A 58 -5.27 -7.76 -16.62
CA GLY A 58 -4.10 -7.15 -15.98
C GLY A 58 -4.33 -5.85 -15.20
N THR A 59 -5.54 -5.28 -15.23
CA THR A 59 -5.81 -3.98 -14.57
C THR A 59 -6.31 -4.15 -13.13
N ARG A 60 -5.59 -3.56 -12.16
CA ARG A 60 -6.05 -3.37 -10.77
C ARG A 60 -6.97 -2.14 -10.70
N ILE A 61 -7.93 -2.03 -9.76
CA ILE A 61 -8.84 -0.86 -9.61
C ILE A 61 -8.94 -0.43 -8.12
N PRO A 62 -9.37 0.81 -7.79
CA PRO A 62 -8.64 1.89 -7.13
C PRO A 62 -8.76 1.93 -5.59
N ALA A 63 -7.92 2.75 -4.94
CA ALA A 63 -8.11 3.18 -3.55
C ALA A 63 -9.02 4.43 -3.49
N LEU A 64 -10.08 4.40 -2.67
CA LEU A 64 -10.97 5.53 -2.42
C LEU A 64 -10.93 5.86 -0.94
N GLU A 65 -9.87 6.55 -0.50
CA GLU A 65 -9.77 6.97 0.89
C GLU A 65 -10.54 8.28 1.11
N LYS A 66 -11.52 8.31 2.01
CA LYS A 66 -12.09 9.56 2.53
C LYS A 66 -11.42 9.86 3.86
N ILE A 67 -10.79 11.03 3.97
CA ILE A 67 -10.41 11.59 5.27
C ILE A 67 -11.70 12.09 5.93
N HIS A 68 -11.97 11.59 7.12
CA HIS A 68 -13.05 11.98 8.01
C HIS A 68 -12.50 12.89 9.11
N PRO A 69 -12.57 14.23 8.94
CA PRO A 69 -12.00 15.18 9.90
C PRO A 69 -12.62 15.08 11.31
N ASP A 70 -13.83 14.53 11.40
CA ASP A 70 -14.56 14.36 12.68
C ASP A 70 -14.15 13.10 13.46
N LYS A 71 -13.33 12.21 12.89
CA LYS A 71 -12.86 10.98 13.56
C LYS A 71 -11.44 11.14 14.04
N ASN A 72 -11.24 11.10 15.35
CA ASN A 72 -9.91 11.08 15.97
C ASN A 72 -9.29 9.67 15.93
N VAL A 73 -9.16 9.11 14.73
CA VAL A 73 -8.46 7.84 14.46
C VAL A 73 -7.32 8.11 13.51
N ILE A 74 -6.32 7.22 13.50
CA ILE A 74 -5.22 7.29 12.54
C ILE A 74 -5.80 7.20 11.13
N GLN A 75 -5.62 8.28 10.37
CA GLN A 75 -5.99 8.39 8.97
C GLN A 75 -4.74 8.81 8.21
N VAL A 76 -4.57 8.24 7.03
CA VAL A 76 -3.46 8.55 6.14
C VAL A 76 -4.02 9.22 4.90
N THR A 77 -3.30 10.16 4.32
CA THR A 77 -3.69 10.78 3.07
C THR A 77 -3.50 9.85 1.87
N LYS A 78 -4.35 10.08 0.88
CA LYS A 78 -4.21 9.60 -0.50
C LYS A 78 -2.82 9.85 -1.11
N GLU A 79 -2.16 10.91 -0.69
CA GLU A 79 -0.82 11.29 -1.15
C GLU A 79 0.25 10.24 -0.84
N ARG A 80 0.02 9.30 0.10
CA ARG A 80 0.91 8.14 0.30
C ARG A 80 1.18 7.38 -0.99
N SER A 81 0.18 7.27 -1.86
CA SER A 81 0.27 6.53 -3.14
C SER A 81 1.26 7.16 -4.11
N TYR A 82 1.43 8.49 -4.06
CA TYR A 82 2.45 9.19 -4.83
C TYR A 82 3.86 8.83 -4.35
N PHE A 83 4.08 8.77 -3.03
CA PHE A 83 5.36 8.35 -2.47
C PHE A 83 5.64 6.87 -2.73
N GLU A 84 4.63 6.01 -2.64
CA GLU A 84 4.72 4.59 -2.99
C GLU A 84 5.20 4.41 -4.43
N VAL A 85 4.52 5.04 -5.41
CA VAL A 85 4.92 4.92 -6.82
C VAL A 85 6.28 5.56 -7.08
N THR A 86 6.57 6.69 -6.45
CA THR A 86 7.88 7.33 -6.58
C THR A 86 8.99 6.41 -6.10
N SER A 87 8.81 5.77 -4.95
CA SER A 87 9.74 4.78 -4.41
C SER A 87 9.84 3.55 -5.30
N LEU A 88 8.71 2.94 -5.69
CA LEU A 88 8.69 1.74 -6.53
C LEU A 88 9.41 1.96 -7.85
N LYS A 89 9.15 3.07 -8.54
CA LYS A 89 9.85 3.39 -9.81
C LYS A 89 11.34 3.57 -9.60
N HIS A 90 11.76 4.23 -8.52
CA HIS A 90 13.18 4.43 -8.25
C HIS A 90 13.88 3.13 -7.83
N GLN A 91 13.26 2.34 -6.97
CA GLN A 91 13.78 1.05 -6.54
C GLN A 91 13.84 0.06 -7.70
N HIS A 92 12.84 0.04 -8.59
CA HIS A 92 12.88 -0.76 -9.82
C HIS A 92 14.03 -0.32 -10.75
N SER A 93 14.35 0.98 -10.83
CA SER A 93 15.50 1.44 -11.61
C SER A 93 16.85 0.99 -11.04
N LEU A 94 16.91 0.67 -9.74
CA LEU A 94 18.13 0.22 -9.05
C LEU A 94 18.21 -1.31 -8.96
N SER A 95 17.07 -1.98 -8.78
CA SER A 95 16.95 -3.42 -8.55
C SER A 95 15.73 -4.00 -9.31
N PRO A 96 15.77 -4.00 -10.66
CA PRO A 96 14.62 -4.42 -11.49
C PRO A 96 14.26 -5.90 -11.32
N GLN A 97 15.19 -6.72 -10.83
CA GLN A 97 15.00 -8.13 -10.56
C GLN A 97 14.19 -8.39 -9.27
N HIS A 98 14.22 -7.45 -8.32
CA HIS A 98 13.58 -7.62 -6.98
C HIS A 98 12.38 -6.70 -6.78
N VAL A 99 12.12 -5.79 -7.71
CA VAL A 99 11.01 -4.83 -7.65
C VAL A 99 10.23 -4.90 -8.95
N LEU A 100 8.92 -4.98 -8.83
CA LEU A 100 8.00 -5.03 -9.96
C LEU A 100 7.91 -3.68 -10.71
N GLU A 101 7.64 -3.75 -12.01
CA GLU A 101 7.48 -2.55 -12.85
C GLU A 101 6.13 -1.85 -12.59
N VAL A 102 6.14 -0.51 -12.56
CA VAL A 102 4.92 0.31 -12.47
C VAL A 102 4.55 0.86 -13.84
N TYR A 103 3.45 0.37 -14.41
CA TYR A 103 2.94 0.79 -15.71
C TYR A 103 2.23 2.13 -15.70
N HIS A 104 1.43 2.38 -14.66
CA HIS A 104 0.58 3.56 -14.62
C HIS A 104 0.38 4.07 -13.18
N PHE A 105 0.28 5.38 -13.04
CA PHE A 105 -0.12 6.02 -11.79
C PHE A 105 -1.00 7.23 -12.09
N ASP A 106 -2.20 7.24 -11.51
CA ASP A 106 -3.09 8.40 -11.48
C ASP A 106 -3.14 8.93 -10.05
N ARG A 107 -2.58 10.12 -9.86
CA ARG A 107 -2.47 10.76 -8.54
C ARG A 107 -3.83 11.21 -8.00
N THR A 108 -4.70 11.72 -8.86
CA THR A 108 -6.04 12.19 -8.48
C THR A 108 -6.89 11.03 -7.95
N MET A 109 -6.76 9.88 -8.61
CA MET A 109 -7.48 8.66 -8.27
C MET A 109 -6.74 7.77 -7.25
N SER A 110 -5.51 8.13 -6.87
CA SER A 110 -4.61 7.28 -6.06
C SER A 110 -4.52 5.85 -6.60
N PHE A 111 -4.43 5.74 -7.92
CA PHE A 111 -4.47 4.47 -8.65
C PHE A 111 -3.08 4.06 -9.10
N ILE A 112 -2.70 2.82 -8.84
CA ILE A 112 -1.42 2.26 -9.27
C ILE A 112 -1.67 1.00 -10.13
N GLY A 113 -1.26 1.08 -11.40
CA GLY A 113 -1.17 -0.06 -12.31
C GLY A 113 0.28 -0.56 -12.35
N MET A 114 0.50 -1.84 -12.06
CA MET A 114 1.84 -2.42 -11.91
C MET A 114 1.85 -3.90 -12.33
N TYR A 115 3.04 -4.46 -12.56
CA TYR A 115 3.23 -5.86 -12.97
C TYR A 115 2.55 -6.83 -12.00
N TYR A 116 1.88 -7.83 -12.55
CA TYR A 116 1.22 -8.87 -11.78
C TYR A 116 2.20 -10.00 -11.46
N ILE A 117 2.41 -10.25 -10.17
CA ILE A 117 3.23 -11.38 -9.72
C ILE A 117 2.39 -12.66 -9.77
N GLU A 118 2.59 -13.46 -10.82
CA GLU A 118 1.83 -14.68 -11.08
C GLU A 118 2.09 -15.80 -10.05
N PRO A 119 1.14 -16.73 -9.83
CA PRO A 119 1.40 -17.96 -9.10
C PRO A 119 2.65 -18.67 -9.64
N PRO A 120 3.50 -19.28 -8.79
CA PRO A 120 3.24 -19.67 -7.41
C PRO A 120 3.63 -18.63 -6.35
N HIS A 121 3.88 -17.36 -6.72
CA HIS A 121 4.32 -16.35 -5.75
C HIS A 121 3.29 -16.13 -4.63
N ILE A 122 3.80 -16.06 -3.40
CA ILE A 122 3.01 -15.79 -2.19
C ILE A 122 3.72 -14.75 -1.34
N ILE A 123 2.97 -14.11 -0.44
CA ILE A 123 3.56 -13.24 0.58
C ILE A 123 4.49 -14.07 1.48
N LEU A 124 5.75 -13.66 1.60
CA LEU A 124 6.80 -14.36 2.34
C LEU A 124 6.35 -14.84 3.72
N ARG A 125 5.67 -13.98 4.49
CA ARG A 125 5.12 -14.33 5.82
C ARG A 125 4.25 -15.59 5.80
N ARG A 126 3.42 -15.79 4.75
CA ARG A 126 2.59 -17.01 4.62
C ARG A 126 3.45 -18.24 4.39
N GLY A 127 4.49 -18.12 3.56
CA GLY A 127 5.44 -19.20 3.32
C GLY A 127 6.23 -19.58 4.57
N LEU A 128 6.73 -18.60 5.31
CA LEU A 128 7.44 -18.83 6.57
C LEU A 128 6.56 -19.53 7.62
N ILE A 129 5.30 -19.10 7.78
CA ILE A 129 4.33 -19.76 8.68
C ILE A 129 4.07 -21.21 8.24
N ALA A 130 4.06 -21.47 6.93
CA ALA A 130 3.88 -22.80 6.37
C ALA A 130 5.15 -23.67 6.40
N GLY A 131 6.27 -23.16 6.93
CA GLY A 131 7.54 -23.89 6.98
C GLY A 131 8.22 -24.05 5.61
N ILE A 132 7.91 -23.18 4.64
CA ILE A 132 8.56 -23.20 3.32
C ILE A 132 9.95 -22.59 3.45
N GLU A 133 10.96 -23.32 3.00
CA GLU A 133 12.33 -22.82 2.88
C GLU A 133 12.52 -22.06 1.57
N TYR A 134 13.21 -20.92 1.64
CA TYR A 134 13.53 -20.07 0.49
C TYR A 134 15.05 -19.94 0.37
N PRO A 135 15.73 -20.83 -0.39
CA PRO A 135 17.20 -20.88 -0.42
C PRO A 135 17.87 -19.57 -0.85
N LEU A 136 17.22 -18.81 -1.72
CA LEU A 136 17.73 -17.55 -2.27
C LEU A 136 17.25 -16.30 -1.52
N LEU A 137 16.44 -16.44 -0.46
CA LEU A 137 15.85 -15.28 0.22
C LEU A 137 16.90 -14.32 0.76
N ALA A 138 17.94 -14.85 1.40
CA ALA A 138 19.00 -14.02 1.99
C ALA A 138 19.75 -13.25 0.89
N GLU A 139 20.15 -13.93 -0.18
CA GLU A 139 20.87 -13.33 -1.31
C GLU A 139 20.05 -12.22 -1.98
N HIS A 140 18.80 -12.52 -2.35
CA HIS A 140 17.91 -11.55 -3.00
C HIS A 140 17.61 -10.34 -2.11
N MET A 141 17.39 -10.54 -0.81
CA MET A 141 17.16 -9.43 0.11
C MET A 141 18.41 -8.58 0.31
N VAL A 142 19.60 -9.18 0.35
CA VAL A 142 20.86 -8.44 0.43
C VAL A 142 21.06 -7.59 -0.81
N GLU A 143 20.88 -8.16 -2.00
CA GLU A 143 20.97 -7.40 -3.26
C GLU A 143 19.99 -6.21 -3.26
N PHE A 144 18.71 -6.47 -2.96
CA PHE A 144 17.70 -5.41 -2.87
C PHE A 144 18.09 -4.31 -1.86
N MET A 145 18.57 -4.67 -0.67
CA MET A 145 19.00 -3.70 0.34
C MET A 145 20.23 -2.91 -0.09
N VAL A 146 21.23 -3.55 -0.69
CA VAL A 146 22.43 -2.88 -1.19
C VAL A 146 22.04 -1.90 -2.29
N ASP A 147 21.31 -2.36 -3.31
CA ASP A 147 20.91 -1.54 -4.45
C ASP A 147 20.09 -0.33 -3.99
N THR A 148 19.14 -0.51 -3.08
CA THR A 148 18.23 0.57 -2.67
C THR A 148 18.83 1.50 -1.63
N LEU A 149 19.62 1.01 -0.66
CA LEU A 149 20.17 1.85 0.40
C LEU A 149 21.47 2.54 -0.03
N PHE A 150 22.39 1.83 -0.68
CA PHE A 150 23.69 2.40 -1.04
C PHE A 150 23.54 3.49 -2.10
N TYR A 151 22.85 3.21 -3.21
CA TYR A 151 22.72 4.16 -4.32
C TYR A 151 21.81 5.35 -4.04
N THR A 152 21.08 5.34 -2.92
CA THR A 152 20.31 6.50 -2.44
C THR A 152 20.98 7.26 -1.30
N SER A 153 22.13 6.77 -0.82
CA SER A 153 22.89 7.39 0.27
C SER A 153 23.85 8.48 -0.22
N LEU A 154 24.35 9.29 0.71
CA LEU A 154 25.43 10.25 0.47
C LEU A 154 26.78 9.60 0.12
N LEU A 155 26.92 8.27 0.25
CA LEU A 155 28.11 7.55 -0.21
C LEU A 155 28.19 7.49 -1.74
N TYR A 156 27.05 7.61 -2.42
CA TYR A 156 26.95 7.58 -3.88
C TYR A 156 26.46 8.91 -4.46
N LEU A 157 25.41 9.50 -3.88
CA LEU A 157 24.82 10.73 -4.38
C LEU A 157 25.62 11.97 -4.00
N THR A 158 25.64 12.95 -4.90
CA THR A 158 26.07 14.30 -4.53
C THR A 158 25.11 14.91 -3.50
N THR A 159 25.60 15.81 -2.66
CA THR A 159 24.77 16.50 -1.66
C THR A 159 23.60 17.26 -2.28
N THR A 160 23.76 17.79 -3.50
CA THR A 160 22.68 18.44 -4.26
C THR A 160 21.57 17.45 -4.61
N GLN A 161 21.91 16.30 -5.19
CA GLN A 161 20.94 15.25 -5.54
C GLN A 161 20.23 14.73 -4.27
N HIS A 162 20.98 14.48 -3.21
CA HIS A 162 20.43 14.02 -1.94
C HIS A 162 19.45 15.03 -1.33
N LYS A 163 19.77 16.33 -1.34
CA LYS A 163 18.85 17.38 -0.84
C LYS A 163 17.56 17.48 -1.66
N ILE A 164 17.65 17.32 -2.99
CA ILE A 164 16.46 17.27 -3.85
C ILE A 164 15.59 16.05 -3.51
N ALA A 165 16.21 14.89 -3.30
CA ALA A 165 15.50 13.67 -2.90
C ALA A 165 14.82 13.83 -1.53
N VAL A 166 15.53 14.36 -0.53
CA VAL A 166 14.96 14.64 0.80
C VAL A 166 13.76 15.60 0.69
N ALA A 167 13.89 16.70 -0.07
CA ALA A 167 12.80 17.65 -0.26
C ALA A 167 11.57 16.99 -0.91
N LYS A 168 11.78 16.06 -1.86
CA LYS A 168 10.70 15.32 -2.53
C LYS A 168 9.92 14.42 -1.55
N PHE A 169 10.60 13.76 -0.62
CA PHE A 169 9.99 12.81 0.32
C PHE A 169 9.57 13.44 1.66
N TYR A 170 9.96 14.67 1.94
CA TYR A 170 9.63 15.39 3.17
C TYR A 170 8.11 15.46 3.43
N ALA A 171 7.30 15.53 2.37
CA ALA A 171 5.85 15.59 2.46
C ALA A 171 5.18 14.25 2.84
N ASN A 172 5.93 13.15 2.98
CA ASN A 172 5.40 11.87 3.50
C ASN A 172 5.26 11.87 5.04
N VAL A 173 4.99 13.05 5.62
CA VAL A 173 5.03 13.31 7.06
C VAL A 173 3.99 12.52 7.85
N GLU A 174 2.84 12.21 7.25
CA GLU A 174 1.79 11.47 7.94
C GLU A 174 2.17 10.00 8.16
N MET A 175 2.87 9.38 7.20
CA MET A 175 3.42 8.03 7.36
C MET A 175 4.58 8.02 8.35
N CYS A 176 5.41 9.08 8.37
CA CYS A 176 6.44 9.25 9.39
C CYS A 176 5.81 9.38 10.79
N ARG A 177 4.82 10.26 10.96
CA ARG A 177 4.08 10.46 12.21
C ARG A 177 3.40 9.19 12.68
N LEU A 178 2.82 8.40 11.76
CA LEU A 178 2.24 7.11 12.07
C LEU A 178 3.30 6.17 12.68
N THR A 179 4.47 6.09 12.05
CA THR A 179 5.59 5.26 12.53
C THR A 179 6.11 5.76 13.89
N GLU A 180 6.30 7.07 14.04
CA GLU A 180 6.65 7.73 15.30
C GLU A 180 5.68 7.37 16.42
N GLN A 181 4.39 7.36 16.14
CA GLN A 181 3.37 6.98 17.10
C GLN A 181 3.43 5.48 17.41
N VAL A 182 3.24 4.60 16.44
CA VAL A 182 2.98 3.17 16.72
C VAL A 182 4.24 2.37 17.07
N VAL A 183 5.40 2.79 16.56
CA VAL A 183 6.68 2.10 16.80
C VAL A 183 7.44 2.75 17.95
N PHE A 184 7.49 4.08 17.98
CA PHE A 184 8.39 4.81 18.89
C PHE A 184 7.69 5.47 20.08
N SER A 185 6.35 5.52 20.15
CA SER A 185 5.64 6.16 21.26
C SER A 185 4.66 5.25 21.98
N ASP A 186 3.62 4.79 21.28
CA ASP A 186 2.50 4.07 21.87
C ASP A 186 3.02 2.88 22.64
N LEU A 187 3.93 2.08 22.06
CA LEU A 187 4.55 0.91 22.69
C LEU A 187 5.08 1.14 24.12
N TYR A 188 5.52 2.35 24.45
CA TYR A 188 6.12 2.70 25.74
C TYR A 188 5.16 3.47 26.68
N LYS A 189 3.95 3.80 26.22
CA LYS A 189 2.93 4.53 27.01
C LYS A 189 1.66 3.71 27.22
N ILE A 190 0.79 4.13 28.14
CA ILE A 190 -0.57 3.58 28.19
C ILE A 190 -1.32 4.13 26.97
N SER A 191 -1.77 3.25 26.08
CA SER A 191 -2.51 3.59 24.86
C SER A 191 -3.66 2.62 24.68
N GLU A 192 -4.82 3.15 24.30
CA GLU A 192 -6.05 2.41 24.02
C GLU A 192 -5.97 1.58 22.74
N PHE A 193 -5.02 1.88 21.86
CA PHE A 193 -4.84 1.18 20.57
C PHE A 193 -3.96 -0.07 20.68
N LYS A 194 -3.38 -0.33 21.86
CA LYS A 194 -2.54 -1.50 22.07
C LYS A 194 -3.36 -2.76 22.26
N HIS A 195 -2.85 -3.82 21.67
CA HIS A 195 -3.42 -5.15 21.81
C HIS A 195 -2.27 -6.13 22.08
N TRP A 196 -2.48 -7.00 23.06
CA TRP A 196 -1.58 -8.12 23.37
C TRP A 196 -2.42 -9.31 23.84
N THR A 197 -1.79 -10.48 23.92
CA THR A 197 -2.48 -11.70 24.34
C THR A 197 -2.76 -11.65 25.85
N LEU A 198 -3.98 -11.26 26.20
CA LEU A 198 -4.45 -11.15 27.58
C LEU A 198 -4.79 -12.53 28.18
N PRO A 199 -4.54 -12.76 29.48
CA PRO A 199 -3.73 -11.95 30.41
C PRO A 199 -2.22 -12.28 30.34
N TYR A 200 -1.84 -13.23 29.48
CA TYR A 200 -0.54 -13.90 29.49
C TYR A 200 0.67 -12.97 29.35
N LEU A 201 0.52 -11.85 28.65
CA LEU A 201 1.61 -10.88 28.42
C LEU A 201 1.53 -9.63 29.30
N ASP A 202 0.66 -9.58 30.31
CA ASP A 202 0.48 -8.38 31.15
C ASP A 202 1.76 -7.99 31.88
N THR A 203 2.49 -8.95 32.43
CA THR A 203 3.76 -8.70 33.12
C THR A 203 4.82 -8.16 32.15
N ASN A 204 4.89 -8.70 30.94
CA ASN A 204 5.83 -8.24 29.91
C ASN A 204 5.50 -6.81 29.46
N THR A 205 4.23 -6.51 29.21
CA THR A 205 3.79 -5.17 28.82
C THR A 205 4.09 -4.15 29.91
N LYS A 206 3.83 -4.48 31.18
CA LYS A 206 4.19 -3.61 32.32
C LYS A 206 5.70 -3.41 32.46
N ALA A 207 6.51 -4.42 32.14
CA ALA A 207 7.97 -4.28 32.16
C ALA A 207 8.44 -3.27 31.11
N VAL A 208 7.91 -3.33 29.88
CA VAL A 208 8.22 -2.36 28.82
C VAL A 208 7.80 -0.94 29.19
N HIS A 209 6.69 -0.77 29.93
CA HIS A 209 6.25 0.55 30.41
C HIS A 209 7.12 1.16 31.50
N ASN A 210 7.70 0.32 32.35
CA ASN A 210 8.50 0.76 33.50
C ASN A 210 10.00 0.74 33.20
N ASP A 211 10.38 0.48 31.95
CA ASP A 211 11.77 0.51 31.51
C ASP A 211 12.25 1.97 31.45
N ASN A 212 12.94 2.41 32.50
CA ASN A 212 13.56 3.74 32.57
C ASN A 212 14.81 3.74 31.69
N ILE A 213 14.68 4.23 30.46
CA ILE A 213 15.81 4.63 29.60
C ILE A 213 16.10 6.12 29.82
#